data_AF-A0A7W6RQA5-F1
#
_entry.id   AF-A0A7W6RQA5-F1
#
_cell.length_a   1.000
_cell.length_b   1.000
_cell.length_c   1.000
_cell.angle_alpha   90.00
_cell.angle_beta   90.00
_cell.angle_gamma   90.00
#
_symmetry.space_group_name_H-M   'P 1'
#
loop_
_entity.id
_entity.type
_entity.pdbx_description
1 polymer ?
#
loop_
_entity_poly.entity_id
_entity_poly.type
_entity_poly.pdbx_seq_one_letter_code
_entity_poly.pdbx_strand_id
1 'polypeptide(L)'
;MSSGFLHKYFLNHSGKMIHKWLHYFDIYERHLERFRGKNFHFLEIGVAHGGSQEMWRSYFGPEARMSCLDIRDLSHNVPRETAKFYRGSQTDRAILDRIIRENGAIDVVLDDGSHQSEHVIASFEHLYPKMSPNGLYMVEDIMCSYLKKYDGGLRKAGTAMEYFKSLSDNLNFMHTPDISNEDPVGNSTDSVTFYDGVVVLERRPKAHPQWARTGYASFYGPIAFCPQFPDGAPADDGYKSGIKATVKIDK
;
A
#
# COMPACT_ATOMS: atom_id res chain seq x y z
N MET A 1 -16.31 -10.67 14.54
CA MET A 1 -15.23 -9.83 15.08
C MET A 1 -14.03 -10.73 15.28
N SER A 2 -12.90 -10.43 14.65
CA SER A 2 -11.70 -11.24 14.84
C SER A 2 -11.18 -11.13 16.28
N SER A 3 -10.43 -12.14 16.71
CA SER A 3 -9.73 -12.16 17.99
C SER A 3 -8.33 -11.53 17.89
N GLY A 4 -8.12 -10.66 16.91
CA GLY A 4 -6.86 -9.98 16.60
C GLY A 4 -6.27 -9.17 17.76
N PHE A 5 -4.96 -8.95 17.71
CA PHE A 5 -4.27 -8.08 18.67
C PHE A 5 -4.84 -6.66 18.62
N LEU A 6 -5.01 -6.06 17.43
CA LEU A 6 -5.47 -4.67 17.30
C LEU A 6 -6.89 -4.48 17.83
N HIS A 7 -7.78 -5.42 17.52
CA HIS A 7 -9.16 -5.40 18.01
C HIS A 7 -9.20 -5.49 19.55
N LYS A 8 -8.40 -6.39 20.15
CA LYS A 8 -8.27 -6.51 21.61
C LYS A 8 -7.64 -5.27 22.23
N TYR A 9 -6.59 -4.73 21.61
CA TYR A 9 -5.93 -3.51 22.07
C TYR A 9 -6.95 -2.37 22.14
N PHE A 10 -7.67 -2.12 21.05
CA PHE A 10 -8.66 -1.04 20.96
C PHE A 10 -9.74 -1.15 22.04
N LEU A 11 -10.34 -2.33 22.21
CA LEU A 11 -11.42 -2.53 23.19
C LEU A 11 -10.97 -2.42 24.66
N ASN A 12 -9.68 -2.61 24.94
CA ASN A 12 -9.11 -2.51 26.29
C ASN A 12 -8.30 -1.21 26.49
N HIS A 13 -8.26 -0.33 25.50
CA HIS A 13 -7.46 0.90 25.55
C HIS A 13 -8.14 1.98 26.38
N SER A 14 -7.38 2.57 27.31
CA SER A 14 -7.84 3.67 28.16
C SER A 14 -6.95 4.92 28.05
N GLY A 15 -6.02 4.93 27.09
CA GLY A 15 -5.10 6.05 26.84
C GLY A 15 -5.71 7.12 25.94
N LYS A 16 -4.90 7.73 25.06
CA LYS A 16 -5.39 8.78 24.15
C LYS A 16 -6.44 8.22 23.18
N MET A 17 -7.44 9.02 22.81
CA MET A 17 -8.56 8.56 22.00
C MET A 17 -8.10 7.94 20.67
N ILE A 18 -8.61 6.74 20.38
CA ILE A 18 -8.51 6.08 19.09
C ILE A 18 -9.90 6.11 18.46
N HIS A 19 -10.01 6.53 17.21
CA HIS A 19 -11.26 6.55 16.47
C HIS A 19 -11.04 5.79 15.16
N LYS A 20 -11.65 4.60 15.04
CA LYS A 20 -11.53 3.71 13.88
C LYS A 20 -12.82 2.90 13.71
N TRP A 21 -13.10 2.48 12.49
CA TRP A 21 -14.12 1.47 12.24
C TRP A 21 -13.63 0.09 12.70
N LEU A 22 -14.47 -0.69 13.38
CA LEU A 22 -14.04 -1.97 13.97
C LEU A 22 -13.52 -2.96 12.93
N HIS A 23 -14.04 -2.95 11.69
CA HIS A 23 -13.58 -3.86 10.63
C HIS A 23 -12.23 -3.46 10.04
N TYR A 24 -11.74 -2.24 10.27
CA TYR A 24 -10.40 -1.83 9.81
C TYR A 24 -9.32 -2.65 10.48
N PHE A 25 -9.52 -3.10 11.72
CA PHE A 25 -8.54 -3.92 12.44
C PHE A 25 -8.18 -5.23 11.72
N ASP A 26 -9.17 -5.89 11.11
CA ASP A 26 -8.94 -7.12 10.35
C ASP A 26 -8.15 -6.85 9.06
N ILE A 27 -8.38 -5.68 8.44
CA ILE A 27 -7.68 -5.22 7.24
C ILE A 27 -6.22 -4.87 7.58
N TYR A 28 -6.01 -4.13 8.67
CA TYR A 28 -4.69 -3.81 9.17
C TYR A 28 -3.89 -5.07 9.46
N GLU A 29 -4.42 -6.01 10.25
CA GLU A 29 -3.66 -7.21 10.60
C GLU A 29 -3.29 -8.01 9.36
N ARG A 30 -4.22 -8.20 8.42
CA ARG A 30 -3.95 -8.91 7.16
C ARG A 30 -2.74 -8.36 6.40
N HIS A 31 -2.62 -7.04 6.26
CA HIS A 31 -1.57 -6.44 5.44
C HIS A 31 -0.33 -6.01 6.24
N LEU A 32 -0.49 -5.66 7.51
CA LEU A 32 0.55 -5.08 8.36
C LEU A 32 1.28 -6.12 9.22
N GLU A 33 0.73 -7.32 9.42
CA GLU A 33 1.36 -8.35 10.25
C GLU A 33 2.78 -8.71 9.81
N ARG A 34 3.08 -8.66 8.50
CA ARG A 34 4.43 -8.91 7.97
C ARG A 34 5.50 -7.92 8.46
N PHE A 35 5.10 -6.76 8.97
CA PHE A 35 6.00 -5.73 9.50
C PHE A 35 6.17 -5.81 11.03
N ARG A 36 5.39 -6.66 11.71
CA ARG A 36 5.40 -6.77 13.17
C ARG A 36 6.76 -7.25 13.69
N GLY A 37 7.31 -6.53 14.67
CA GLY A 37 8.62 -6.83 15.26
C GLY A 37 9.79 -6.65 14.30
N LYS A 38 9.62 -5.87 13.22
CA LYS A 38 10.67 -5.57 12.25
C LYS A 38 11.15 -4.13 12.39
N ASN A 39 12.36 -3.87 11.92
CA ASN A 39 12.84 -2.52 11.68
C ASN A 39 12.41 -2.08 10.27
N PHE A 40 11.39 -1.24 10.22
CA PHE A 40 10.84 -0.64 9.00
C PHE A 40 10.37 0.78 9.32
N HIS A 41 10.18 1.60 8.29
CA HIS A 41 9.67 2.96 8.43
C HIS A 41 8.16 3.00 8.15
N PHE A 42 7.39 3.35 9.18
CA PHE A 42 5.95 3.59 9.14
C PHE A 42 5.67 5.10 9.20
N LEU A 43 4.92 5.61 8.23
CA LEU A 43 4.38 6.98 8.23
C LEU A 43 2.86 6.94 8.32
N GLU A 44 2.30 7.63 9.31
CA GLU A 44 0.87 7.92 9.37
C GLU A 44 0.62 9.40 9.08
N ILE A 45 -0.27 9.69 8.12
CA ILE A 45 -0.76 11.03 7.84
C ILE A 45 -2.07 11.19 8.60
N GLY A 46 -2.17 12.19 9.48
CA GLY A 46 -3.27 12.36 10.43
C GLY A 46 -2.93 11.83 11.82
N VAL A 47 -2.97 12.71 12.83
CA VAL A 47 -2.63 12.35 14.22
C VAL A 47 -3.83 12.46 15.15
N ALA A 48 -4.65 13.50 14.97
CA ALA A 48 -5.78 13.81 15.84
C ALA A 48 -5.41 13.85 17.34
N HIS A 49 -5.73 12.81 18.10
CA HIS A 49 -5.45 12.73 19.54
C HIS A 49 -4.20 11.92 19.88
N GLY A 50 -3.50 11.33 18.91
CA GLY A 50 -2.27 10.55 19.15
C GLY A 50 -2.49 9.11 19.62
N GLY A 51 -3.75 8.66 19.72
CA GLY A 51 -4.07 7.31 20.20
C GLY A 51 -3.65 6.20 19.23
N SER A 52 -3.79 6.44 17.91
CA SER A 52 -3.40 5.45 16.90
C SER A 52 -1.88 5.21 16.93
N GLN A 53 -1.09 6.23 17.23
CA GLN A 53 0.36 6.15 17.33
C GLN A 53 0.80 5.29 18.53
N GLU A 54 0.09 5.38 19.67
CA GLU A 54 0.30 4.47 20.80
C GLU A 54 -0.06 3.02 20.43
N MET A 55 -1.16 2.83 19.70
CA MET A 55 -1.59 1.53 19.19
C MET A 55 -0.57 0.94 18.21
N TRP A 56 -0.12 1.71 17.23
CA TRP A 56 0.87 1.29 16.23
C TRP A 56 2.21 0.96 16.88
N ARG A 57 2.67 1.76 17.85
CA ARG A 57 3.88 1.47 18.62
C ARG A 57 3.75 0.14 19.37
N SER A 58 2.60 -0.12 19.98
CA SER A 58 2.33 -1.39 20.67
C SER A 58 2.21 -2.58 19.72
N TYR A 59 1.65 -2.38 18.54
CA TYR A 59 1.46 -3.42 17.54
C TYR A 59 2.77 -3.81 16.86
N PHE A 60 3.51 -2.83 16.34
CA PHE A 60 4.74 -3.04 15.57
C PHE A 60 5.97 -3.31 16.43
N GLY A 61 5.99 -2.80 17.67
CA GLY A 61 7.09 -2.96 18.61
C GLY A 61 8.15 -1.85 18.51
N PRO A 62 9.23 -1.96 19.31
CA PRO A 62 10.20 -0.88 19.49
C PRO A 62 11.11 -0.66 18.28
N GLU A 63 11.35 -1.70 17.47
CA GLU A 63 12.24 -1.64 16.29
C GLU A 63 11.65 -0.80 15.14
N ALA A 64 10.33 -0.61 15.11
CA ALA A 64 9.68 0.17 14.08
C ALA A 64 10.04 1.66 14.20
N ARG A 65 10.50 2.25 13.10
CA ARG A 65 10.74 3.69 13.00
C ARG A 65 9.42 4.33 12.59
N MET A 66 8.79 5.04 13.50
CA MET A 66 7.48 5.65 13.26
C MET A 66 7.62 7.15 13.07
N SER A 67 6.98 7.67 12.03
CA SER A 67 6.77 9.09 11.82
C SER A 67 5.29 9.38 11.66
N CYS A 68 4.89 10.61 11.98
CA CYS A 68 3.53 11.06 11.75
C CYS A 68 3.49 12.51 11.27
N LEU A 69 2.49 12.84 10.47
CA LEU A 69 2.29 14.16 9.87
C LEU A 69 0.90 14.69 10.22
N ASP A 70 0.80 15.90 10.77
CA ASP A 70 -0.48 16.60 10.93
C ASP A 70 -0.31 18.09 10.60
N ILE A 71 -1.38 18.71 10.11
CA ILE A 71 -1.39 20.15 9.78
C ILE A 71 -1.32 21.01 11.04
N ARG A 72 -1.85 20.52 12.16
CA ARG A 72 -1.83 21.17 13.47
C ARG A 72 -0.58 20.80 14.24
N ASP A 73 -0.13 21.65 15.15
CA ASP A 73 0.94 21.27 16.08
C ASP A 73 0.40 20.36 17.19
N LEU A 74 0.56 19.05 16.99
CA LEU A 74 0.12 18.01 17.92
C LEU A 74 1.32 17.27 18.52
N SER A 75 2.51 17.87 18.47
CA SER A 75 3.75 17.30 19.00
C SER A 75 3.62 16.88 20.47
N HIS A 76 2.87 17.62 21.27
CA HIS A 76 2.60 17.29 22.68
C HIS A 76 1.76 16.01 22.86
N ASN A 77 1.00 15.58 21.85
CA ASN A 77 0.24 14.33 21.87
C ASN A 77 1.05 13.13 21.40
N VAL A 78 2.23 13.34 20.83
CA VAL A 78 3.06 12.28 20.26
C VAL A 78 4.46 12.34 20.87
N PRO A 79 4.70 11.59 21.97
CA PRO A 79 6.02 11.48 22.54
C PRO A 79 7.04 10.96 21.51
N ARG A 80 8.29 11.44 21.60
CA ARG A 80 9.33 11.16 20.58
C ARG A 80 9.70 9.68 20.51
N GLU A 81 9.57 8.97 21.62
CA GLU A 81 9.72 7.52 21.72
C GLU A 81 8.60 6.75 21.02
N THR A 82 7.41 7.35 20.88
CA THR A 82 6.29 6.77 20.15
C THR A 82 6.50 6.95 18.65
N ALA A 83 6.65 8.20 18.20
CA ALA A 83 6.88 8.52 16.80
C ALA A 83 7.54 9.90 16.64
N LYS A 84 8.21 10.12 15.52
CA LYS A 84 8.73 11.42 15.13
C LYS A 84 7.63 12.25 14.48
N PHE A 85 7.24 13.33 15.14
CA PHE A 85 6.19 14.23 14.68
C PHE A 85 6.69 15.25 13.65
N TYR A 86 5.90 15.46 12.61
CA TYR A 86 6.07 16.51 11.60
C TYR A 86 4.81 17.36 11.52
N ARG A 87 4.99 18.68 11.58
CA ARG A 87 3.91 19.63 11.32
C ARG A 87 3.95 20.04 9.85
N GLY A 88 2.84 19.88 9.13
CA GLY A 88 2.72 20.31 7.75
C GLY A 88 1.49 19.76 7.05
N SER A 89 1.24 20.25 5.84
CA SER A 89 0.18 19.69 4.99
C SER A 89 0.65 18.39 4.33
N GLN A 90 -0.25 17.42 4.17
CA GLN A 90 0.02 16.23 3.35
C GLN A 90 0.19 16.54 1.86
N THR A 91 -0.16 17.76 1.43
CA THR A 91 0.05 18.24 0.06
C THR A 91 1.38 18.99 -0.12
N ASP A 92 2.12 19.24 0.96
CA ASP A 92 3.41 19.92 0.90
C ASP A 92 4.53 18.91 0.58
N ARG A 93 5.00 18.94 -0.67
CA ARG A 93 6.08 18.06 -1.13
C ARG A 93 7.38 18.22 -0.33
N ALA A 94 7.68 19.42 0.16
CA ALA A 94 8.92 19.68 0.88
C ALA A 94 8.93 19.00 2.27
N ILE A 95 7.78 18.97 2.97
CA ILE A 95 7.69 18.23 4.25
C ILE A 95 7.75 16.72 4.01
N LEU A 96 7.10 16.21 2.96
CA LEU A 96 7.14 14.80 2.60
C LEU A 96 8.56 14.35 2.23
N ASP A 97 9.28 15.13 1.41
CA ASP A 97 10.68 14.86 1.06
C ASP A 97 11.61 14.98 2.28
N ARG A 98 11.30 15.87 3.22
CA ARG A 98 12.02 15.96 4.50
C ARG A 98 11.81 14.70 5.35
N ILE A 99 10.60 14.16 5.43
CA ILE A 99 10.32 12.90 6.15
C ILE A 99 11.15 11.76 5.56
N ILE A 100 11.17 11.62 4.23
CA ILE A 100 11.96 10.58 3.55
C ILE A 100 13.45 10.79 3.80
N ARG A 101 13.97 12.01 3.64
CA ARG A 101 15.40 12.31 3.82
C ARG A 101 15.88 12.03 5.24
N GLU A 102 15.07 12.34 6.25
CA GLU A 102 15.47 12.19 7.65
C GLU A 102 15.30 10.77 8.21
N ASN A 103 14.46 9.93 7.59
CA ASN A 103 14.13 8.60 8.12
C ASN A 103 14.43 7.45 7.14
N GLY A 104 14.80 7.76 5.89
CA GLY A 104 14.93 6.79 4.80
C GLY A 104 13.61 6.51 4.08
N ALA A 105 13.68 5.60 3.10
CA ALA A 105 12.50 5.14 2.35
C ALA A 105 11.39 4.69 3.30
N ILE A 106 10.14 5.00 2.96
CA ILE A 106 8.97 4.63 3.74
C ILE A 106 8.52 3.24 3.29
N ASP A 107 8.41 2.31 4.23
CA ASP A 107 7.93 0.96 3.96
C ASP A 107 6.41 0.89 4.03
N VAL A 108 5.78 1.67 4.91
CA VAL A 108 4.32 1.73 5.05
C VAL A 108 3.85 3.18 5.16
N VAL A 109 2.90 3.56 4.32
CA VAL A 109 2.14 4.82 4.46
C VAL A 109 0.70 4.47 4.80
N LEU A 110 0.18 5.08 5.84
CA LEU A 110 -1.24 5.10 6.18
C LEU A 110 -1.76 6.54 6.07
N ASP A 111 -2.57 6.82 5.06
CA ASP A 111 -3.21 8.13 4.85
C ASP A 111 -4.60 8.15 5.53
N ASP A 112 -4.63 8.72 6.73
CA ASP A 112 -5.81 9.00 7.55
C ASP A 112 -5.90 10.53 7.80
N GLY A 113 -5.54 11.32 6.78
CA GLY A 113 -5.36 12.76 6.87
C GLY A 113 -6.66 13.55 6.73
N SER A 114 -6.76 14.38 5.68
CA SER A 114 -7.92 15.27 5.52
C SER A 114 -9.14 14.63 4.86
N HIS A 115 -8.95 13.47 4.23
CA HIS A 115 -9.92 12.76 3.38
C HIS A 115 -10.44 13.58 2.18
N GLN A 116 -9.82 14.73 1.89
CA GLN A 116 -10.11 15.51 0.70
C GLN A 116 -9.47 14.81 -0.49
N SER A 117 -10.26 14.57 -1.55
CA SER A 117 -9.81 13.76 -2.69
C SER A 117 -8.50 14.28 -3.29
N GLU A 118 -8.40 15.59 -3.49
CA GLU A 118 -7.20 16.24 -4.01
C GLU A 118 -5.97 16.03 -3.12
N HIS A 119 -6.15 16.03 -1.80
CA HIS A 119 -5.05 15.86 -0.85
C HIS A 119 -4.55 14.42 -0.79
N VAL A 120 -5.48 13.46 -0.78
CA VAL A 120 -5.17 12.02 -0.81
C VAL A 120 -4.39 11.70 -2.08
N ILE A 121 -4.90 12.13 -3.25
CA ILE A 121 -4.23 11.92 -4.55
C ILE A 121 -2.85 12.58 -4.56
N ALA A 122 -2.74 13.85 -4.14
CA ALA A 122 -1.47 14.58 -4.16
C ALA A 122 -0.39 13.92 -3.28
N SER A 123 -0.77 13.41 -2.11
CA SER A 123 0.16 12.74 -1.21
C SER A 123 0.56 11.35 -1.75
N PHE A 124 -0.40 10.62 -2.33
CA PHE A 124 -0.15 9.34 -3.00
C PHE A 124 0.84 9.50 -4.16
N GLU A 125 0.58 10.41 -5.10
CA GLU A 125 1.43 10.63 -6.28
C GLU A 125 2.85 11.03 -5.90
N HIS A 126 3.02 11.76 -4.80
CA HIS A 126 4.34 12.16 -4.34
C HIS A 126 5.08 11.06 -3.57
N LEU A 127 4.40 10.36 -2.67
CA LEU A 127 5.03 9.37 -1.79
C LEU A 127 5.20 8.02 -2.48
N TYR A 128 4.15 7.53 -3.15
CA TYR A 128 4.06 6.16 -3.63
C TYR A 128 5.27 5.75 -4.49
N PRO A 129 5.76 6.55 -5.47
CA PRO A 129 6.94 6.18 -6.26
C PRO A 129 8.22 6.06 -5.43
N LYS A 130 8.33 6.82 -4.32
CA LYS A 130 9.53 6.93 -3.47
C LYS A 130 9.55 5.95 -2.30
N MET A 131 8.49 5.16 -2.11
CA MET A 131 8.44 4.13 -1.06
C MET A 131 9.41 2.97 -1.33
N SER A 132 9.59 2.12 -0.33
CA SER A 132 10.35 0.88 -0.50
C SER A 132 9.70 -0.04 -1.55
N PRO A 133 10.49 -0.85 -2.29
CA PRO A 133 9.99 -1.75 -3.33
C PRO A 133 8.90 -2.74 -2.87
N ASN A 134 8.97 -3.19 -1.61
CA ASN A 134 8.00 -4.10 -1.00
C ASN A 134 7.08 -3.38 0.00
N GLY A 135 6.86 -2.08 -0.22
CA GLY A 135 6.07 -1.23 0.67
C GLY A 135 4.56 -1.46 0.59
N LEU A 136 3.83 -0.74 1.44
CA LEU A 136 2.37 -0.78 1.53
C LEU A 136 1.82 0.64 1.65
N TYR A 137 0.96 1.06 0.74
CA TYR A 137 0.24 2.33 0.85
C TYR A 137 -1.24 2.04 1.14
N MET A 138 -1.77 2.62 2.21
CA MET A 138 -3.14 2.42 2.64
C MET A 138 -3.83 3.78 2.80
N VAL A 139 -5.05 3.89 2.29
CA VAL A 139 -5.91 5.07 2.47
C VAL A 139 -7.11 4.68 3.32
N GLU A 140 -7.32 5.41 4.40
CA GLU A 140 -8.52 5.31 5.22
C GLU A 140 -9.62 6.25 4.76
N ASP A 141 -10.84 5.89 5.16
CA ASP A 141 -12.06 6.66 4.93
C ASP A 141 -12.24 7.08 3.47
N ILE A 142 -11.89 6.19 2.53
CA ILE A 142 -12.06 6.45 1.09
C ILE A 142 -13.53 6.73 0.73
N MET A 143 -14.48 6.27 1.55
CA MET A 143 -15.91 6.54 1.37
C MET A 143 -16.25 8.04 1.45
N CYS A 144 -15.38 8.88 2.03
CA CYS A 144 -15.48 10.33 1.96
C CYS A 144 -15.61 10.84 0.52
N SER A 145 -15.04 10.12 -0.46
CA SER A 145 -15.18 10.36 -1.90
C SER A 145 -16.63 10.40 -2.40
N TYR A 146 -17.59 9.86 -1.64
CA TYR A 146 -19.01 9.88 -1.98
C TYR A 146 -19.79 11.03 -1.32
N LEU A 147 -19.18 11.70 -0.33
CA LEU A 147 -19.87 12.68 0.51
C LEU A 147 -19.66 14.09 -0.03
N LYS A 148 -20.75 14.85 -0.18
CA LYS A 148 -20.71 16.25 -0.67
C LYS A 148 -19.77 17.16 0.13
N LYS A 149 -19.60 16.90 1.44
CA LYS A 149 -18.71 17.70 2.32
C LYS A 149 -17.21 17.58 1.98
N TYR A 150 -16.82 16.56 1.22
CA TYR A 150 -15.46 16.35 0.70
C TYR A 150 -15.44 16.48 -0.83
N ASP A 151 -16.34 17.30 -1.37
CA ASP A 151 -16.57 17.47 -2.80
C ASP A 151 -16.81 16.16 -3.56
N GLY A 152 -17.35 15.17 -2.86
CA GLY A 152 -17.59 13.83 -3.38
C GLY A 152 -18.89 13.66 -4.17
N GLY A 153 -19.05 12.46 -4.72
CA GLY A 153 -20.26 12.00 -5.40
C GLY A 153 -20.08 10.61 -6.01
N LEU A 154 -21.16 9.84 -6.15
CA LEU A 154 -21.09 8.52 -6.78
C LEU A 154 -20.55 8.64 -8.21
N ARG A 155 -19.41 7.97 -8.48
CA ARG A 155 -18.71 8.01 -9.77
C ARG A 155 -18.31 9.41 -10.24
N LYS A 156 -18.16 10.36 -9.31
CA LYS A 156 -17.73 11.71 -9.64
C LYS A 156 -16.25 11.68 -10.01
N ALA A 157 -15.94 12.14 -11.22
CA ALA A 157 -14.57 12.27 -11.70
C ALA A 157 -13.74 13.18 -10.76
N GLY A 158 -12.45 12.85 -10.60
CA GLY A 158 -11.53 13.57 -9.72
C GLY A 158 -11.63 13.20 -8.23
N THR A 159 -12.57 12.33 -7.83
CA THR A 159 -12.58 11.80 -6.47
C THR A 159 -11.49 10.76 -6.26
N ALA A 160 -10.97 10.64 -5.04
CA ALA A 160 -9.94 9.66 -4.72
C ALA A 160 -10.40 8.22 -5.04
N MET A 161 -11.66 7.89 -4.75
CA MET A 161 -12.23 6.59 -5.12
C MET A 161 -12.14 6.31 -6.63
N GLU A 162 -12.52 7.25 -7.49
CA GLU A 162 -12.43 7.03 -8.94
C GLU A 162 -10.99 7.02 -9.44
N TYR A 163 -10.10 7.80 -8.83
CA TYR A 163 -8.65 7.74 -9.10
C TYR A 163 -8.05 6.37 -8.76
N PHE A 164 -8.31 5.82 -7.57
CA PHE A 164 -7.75 4.51 -7.21
C PHE A 164 -8.35 3.38 -8.06
N LYS A 165 -9.62 3.48 -8.47
CA LYS A 165 -10.22 2.50 -9.40
C LYS A 165 -9.51 2.50 -10.74
N SER A 166 -9.14 3.67 -11.28
CA SER A 166 -8.43 3.72 -12.58
C SER A 166 -7.05 3.08 -12.51
N LEU A 167 -6.42 2.98 -11.33
CA LEU A 167 -5.15 2.25 -11.17
C LEU A 167 -5.27 0.75 -11.47
N SER A 168 -6.48 0.20 -11.55
CA SER A 168 -6.67 -1.16 -12.05
C SER A 168 -6.25 -1.31 -13.52
N ASP A 169 -6.38 -0.25 -14.33
CA ASP A 169 -5.89 -0.24 -15.70
C ASP A 169 -4.35 -0.18 -15.72
N ASN A 170 -3.74 0.69 -14.89
CA ASN A 170 -2.28 0.75 -14.72
C ASN A 170 -1.69 -0.59 -14.25
N LEU A 171 -2.39 -1.32 -13.38
CA LEU A 171 -1.95 -2.64 -12.92
C LEU A 171 -1.81 -3.65 -14.08
N ASN A 172 -2.61 -3.45 -15.14
CA ASN A 172 -2.70 -4.27 -16.34
C ASN A 172 -2.02 -3.62 -17.55
N PHE A 173 -1.15 -2.62 -17.35
CA PHE A 173 -0.54 -1.82 -18.43
C PHE A 173 0.07 -2.66 -19.57
N MET A 174 0.69 -3.81 -19.27
CA MET A 174 1.27 -4.73 -20.26
C MET A 174 0.26 -5.35 -21.24
N HIS A 175 -1.04 -5.19 -21.00
CA HIS A 175 -2.11 -5.72 -21.83
C HIS A 175 -2.81 -4.67 -22.69
N THR A 176 -2.34 -3.42 -22.64
CA THR A 176 -2.87 -2.31 -23.43
C THR A 176 -1.74 -1.47 -24.02
N PRO A 177 -1.80 -1.08 -25.31
CA PRO A 177 -0.83 -0.16 -25.88
C PRO A 177 -1.03 1.29 -25.39
N ASP A 178 -2.14 1.59 -24.71
CA ASP A 178 -2.54 2.95 -24.32
C ASP A 178 -1.84 3.45 -23.04
N ILE A 179 -1.16 2.57 -22.31
CA ILE A 179 -0.42 2.92 -21.09
C ILE A 179 1.06 2.68 -21.34
N SER A 180 1.89 3.64 -20.93
CA SER A 180 3.35 3.56 -21.08
C SER A 180 3.92 2.33 -20.37
N ASN A 181 4.90 1.68 -21.00
CA ASN A 181 5.68 0.62 -20.36
C ASN A 181 6.54 1.13 -19.19
N GLU A 182 6.67 2.45 -19.02
CA GLU A 182 7.35 3.10 -17.89
C GLU A 182 6.38 3.54 -16.79
N ASP A 183 5.10 3.12 -16.84
CA ASP A 183 4.11 3.51 -15.84
C ASP A 183 4.59 3.14 -14.41
N PRO A 184 4.74 4.11 -13.50
CA PRO A 184 5.35 3.88 -12.20
C PRO A 184 4.48 2.99 -11.30
N VAL A 185 3.15 3.08 -11.44
CA VAL A 185 2.21 2.23 -10.68
C VAL A 185 2.25 0.82 -11.23
N GLY A 186 2.11 0.65 -12.55
CA GLY A 186 2.12 -0.63 -13.24
C GLY A 186 3.39 -1.44 -12.98
N ASN A 187 4.56 -0.80 -13.01
CA ASN A 187 5.84 -1.48 -12.79
C ASN A 187 6.17 -1.78 -11.32
N SER A 188 5.49 -1.14 -10.36
CA SER A 188 5.87 -1.24 -8.95
C SER A 188 4.73 -1.64 -8.00
N THR A 189 3.59 -2.07 -8.53
CA THR A 189 2.40 -2.48 -7.76
C THR A 189 2.05 -3.94 -8.04
N ASP A 190 2.01 -4.75 -6.99
CA ASP A 190 1.58 -6.15 -7.03
C ASP A 190 0.05 -6.24 -7.12
N SER A 191 -0.63 -5.51 -6.24
CA SER A 191 -2.08 -5.56 -6.10
C SER A 191 -2.67 -4.22 -5.63
N VAL A 192 -3.93 -3.99 -6.01
CA VAL A 192 -4.80 -2.95 -5.46
C VAL A 192 -6.01 -3.65 -4.86
N THR A 193 -6.23 -3.48 -3.56
CA THR A 193 -7.33 -4.13 -2.83
C THR A 193 -8.28 -3.08 -2.27
N PHE A 194 -9.57 -3.24 -2.59
CA PHE A 194 -10.64 -2.39 -2.07
C PHE A 194 -11.39 -3.12 -0.97
N TYR A 195 -11.52 -2.45 0.16
CA TYR A 195 -12.41 -2.82 1.26
C TYR A 195 -13.45 -1.71 1.46
N ASP A 196 -14.48 -1.98 2.27
CA ASP A 196 -15.37 -0.90 2.72
C ASP A 196 -14.57 0.11 3.55
N GLY A 197 -14.40 1.33 3.02
CA GLY A 197 -13.69 2.43 3.67
C GLY A 197 -12.17 2.44 3.51
N VAL A 198 -11.54 1.39 2.97
CA VAL A 198 -10.07 1.32 2.85
C VAL A 198 -9.64 0.90 1.45
N VAL A 199 -8.60 1.56 0.92
CA VAL A 199 -7.87 1.11 -0.27
C VAL A 199 -6.44 0.76 0.13
N VAL A 200 -5.95 -0.38 -0.37
CA VAL A 200 -4.58 -0.87 -0.09
C VAL A 200 -3.87 -1.10 -1.41
N LEU A 201 -2.65 -0.57 -1.54
CA LEU A 201 -1.74 -0.85 -2.64
C LEU A 201 -0.48 -1.52 -2.10
N GLU A 202 -0.24 -2.74 -2.55
CA GLU A 202 0.97 -3.49 -2.22
C GLU A 202 2.03 -3.24 -3.29
N ARG A 203 3.18 -2.67 -2.90
CA ARG A 203 4.31 -2.52 -3.81
C ARG A 203 5.07 -3.83 -3.94
N ARG A 204 5.46 -4.11 -5.17
CA ARG A 204 6.43 -5.14 -5.54
C ARG A 204 6.97 -4.77 -6.92
N PRO A 205 8.30 -4.78 -7.14
CA PRO A 205 8.82 -4.66 -8.49
C PRO A 205 8.24 -5.79 -9.34
N LYS A 206 7.46 -5.44 -10.36
CA LYS A 206 6.93 -6.41 -11.29
C LYS A 206 8.03 -6.75 -12.29
N ALA A 207 8.40 -8.03 -12.34
CA ALA A 207 9.01 -8.56 -13.54
C ALA A 207 7.95 -8.55 -14.65
N HIS A 208 8.36 -8.36 -15.91
CA HIS A 208 7.44 -8.47 -17.03
C HIS A 208 6.65 -9.79 -16.95
N PRO A 209 5.31 -9.77 -17.06
CA PRO A 209 4.50 -10.95 -16.90
C PRO A 209 4.94 -12.02 -17.91
N GLN A 210 5.35 -13.16 -17.38
CA GLN A 210 5.69 -14.34 -18.16
C GLN A 210 4.54 -15.33 -18.07
N TRP A 211 4.21 -15.96 -19.19
CA TRP A 211 3.30 -17.10 -19.17
C TRP A 211 4.06 -18.35 -19.61
N ALA A 212 3.68 -19.49 -19.06
CA ALA A 212 4.26 -20.77 -19.41
C ALA A 212 3.18 -21.84 -19.44
N ARG A 213 3.37 -22.86 -20.28
CA ARG A 213 2.55 -24.08 -20.31
C ARG A 213 3.41 -25.27 -19.92
N THR A 214 2.83 -26.20 -19.17
CA THR A 214 3.45 -27.49 -18.82
C THR A 214 2.35 -28.55 -18.69
N GLY A 215 2.65 -29.81 -19.03
CA GLY A 215 1.70 -30.92 -18.89
C GLY A 215 1.32 -31.57 -20.22
N TYR A 216 0.09 -32.08 -20.33
CA TYR A 216 -0.43 -32.74 -21.52
C TYR A 216 -1.63 -31.99 -22.09
N ALA A 217 -1.52 -31.47 -23.31
CA ALA A 217 -2.64 -30.86 -24.01
C ALA A 217 -3.44 -31.93 -24.75
N SER A 218 -4.72 -32.04 -24.46
CA SER A 218 -5.64 -33.02 -25.05
C SER A 218 -5.65 -33.03 -26.58
N PHE A 219 -5.39 -31.88 -27.22
CA PHE A 219 -5.35 -31.73 -28.69
C PHE A 219 -3.95 -31.78 -29.29
N TYR A 220 -2.89 -31.60 -28.50
CA TYR A 220 -1.51 -31.41 -28.99
C TYR A 220 -0.49 -32.39 -28.40
N GLY A 221 -0.89 -33.24 -27.45
CA GLY A 221 0.00 -34.15 -26.75
C GLY A 221 0.83 -33.47 -25.63
N PRO A 222 1.96 -34.04 -25.22
CA PRO A 222 2.78 -33.50 -24.14
C PRO A 222 3.39 -32.14 -24.51
N ILE A 223 3.27 -31.16 -23.61
CA ILE A 223 3.84 -29.81 -23.72
C ILE A 223 4.95 -29.66 -22.68
N ALA A 224 6.17 -29.43 -23.15
CA ALA A 224 7.31 -29.07 -22.32
C ALA A 224 7.13 -27.66 -21.73
N PHE A 225 7.72 -27.42 -20.55
CA PHE A 225 7.79 -26.08 -19.98
C PHE A 225 8.50 -25.13 -20.95
N CYS A 226 7.75 -24.14 -21.45
CA CYS A 226 8.25 -23.10 -22.34
C CYS A 226 7.76 -21.73 -21.83
N PRO A 227 8.63 -20.92 -21.18
CA PRO A 227 8.29 -19.56 -20.79
C PRO A 227 8.25 -18.67 -22.04
N GLN A 228 7.18 -17.91 -22.21
CA GLN A 228 6.98 -16.96 -23.32
C GLN A 228 6.60 -15.58 -22.79
N PHE A 229 6.97 -14.55 -23.55
CA PHE A 229 6.50 -13.19 -23.32
C PHE A 229 5.09 -13.00 -23.94
N PRO A 230 4.29 -12.04 -23.45
CA PRO A 230 2.91 -11.82 -23.91
C PRO A 230 2.80 -11.52 -25.41
N ASP A 231 3.83 -10.94 -26.03
CA ASP A 231 3.78 -10.45 -27.41
C ASP A 231 4.16 -11.50 -28.46
N GLY A 232 4.25 -12.77 -28.08
CA GLY A 232 4.53 -13.87 -29.01
C GLY A 232 5.94 -13.85 -29.63
N ALA A 233 6.82 -12.95 -29.20
CA ALA A 233 8.24 -13.04 -29.52
C ALA A 233 8.81 -14.29 -28.81
N PRO A 234 9.45 -15.23 -29.54
CA PRO A 234 10.25 -16.25 -28.88
C PRO A 234 11.31 -15.55 -28.03
N ALA A 235 11.75 -16.21 -26.95
CA ALA A 235 12.93 -15.81 -26.18
C ALA A 235 14.24 -16.00 -27.00
N ASP A 236 14.26 -15.46 -28.22
CA ASP A 236 15.39 -15.09 -29.09
C ASP A 236 16.19 -13.91 -28.60
N ASP A 237 16.68 -13.82 -27.35
CA ASP A 237 18.12 -13.65 -27.14
C ASP A 237 18.54 -13.76 -25.64
N GLY A 238 19.30 -14.81 -25.32
CA GLY A 238 20.30 -14.78 -24.24
C GLY A 238 19.91 -15.31 -22.86
N TYR A 239 18.62 -15.43 -22.51
CA TYR A 239 18.23 -16.17 -21.30
C TYR A 239 18.12 -17.67 -21.60
N LYS A 240 19.25 -18.39 -21.49
CA LYS A 240 19.21 -19.84 -21.26
C LYS A 240 18.43 -20.05 -19.95
N SER A 241 17.14 -20.37 -20.04
CA SER A 241 16.33 -20.78 -18.89
C SER A 241 16.82 -22.15 -18.42
N GLY A 242 17.95 -22.16 -17.71
CA GLY A 242 18.49 -23.31 -16.99
C GLY A 242 17.64 -23.70 -15.77
N ILE A 243 16.44 -23.12 -15.62
CA ILE A 243 15.53 -23.42 -14.51
C ILE A 243 14.76 -24.70 -14.85
N LYS A 244 15.37 -25.84 -14.55
CA LYS A 244 14.63 -27.09 -14.32
C LYS A 244 14.05 -27.03 -12.91
N ALA A 245 12.87 -26.46 -12.74
CA ALA A 245 12.13 -26.56 -11.49
C ALA A 245 11.45 -27.93 -11.43
N THR A 246 12.05 -28.88 -10.72
CA THR A 246 11.37 -30.15 -10.37
C THR A 246 10.90 -30.00 -8.94
N VAL A 247 9.66 -29.53 -8.75
CA VAL A 247 9.03 -29.59 -7.42
C VAL A 247 8.59 -31.03 -7.24
N LYS A 248 9.28 -31.79 -6.40
CA LYS A 248 8.74 -33.04 -5.86
C LYS A 248 7.59 -32.64 -4.94
N ILE A 249 6.36 -32.88 -5.39
CA ILE A 249 5.20 -32.86 -4.50
C ILE A 249 5.24 -34.21 -3.79
N ASP A 250 5.73 -34.23 -2.56
CA ASP A 250 5.57 -35.40 -1.70
C ASP A 250 4.06 -35.62 -1.49
N LYS A 251 3.59 -36.82 -1.81
CA LYS A 251 2.20 -37.23 -1.66
C LYS A 251 1.86 -37.51 -0.21
#